data_AF-A0A5N4C6D9-F1
#
_entry.id   AF-A0A5N4C6D9-F1
#
_cell.length_a   1.000
_cell.length_b   1.000
_cell.length_c   1.000
_cell.angle_alpha   90.00
_cell.angle_beta   90.00
_cell.angle_gamma   90.00
#
_symmetry.space_group_name_H-M   'P 1'
#
loop_
_entity.id
_entity.type
_entity.pdbx_description
1 polymer ?
#
loop_
_entity_poly.entity_id
_entity_poly.type
_entity_poly.pdbx_seq_one_letter_code
_entity_poly.pdbx_strand_id
1 'polypeptide(L)'
;MSPTGGTDINGALQRAIRLLNDLVAHNDVEARSVSLIVFLTDGKPTVGETHTPQILNNTREAARGQVCIFTVGIGDDVDFKLLEKLSLENCGLTRRVQEDEDAGSQLIGFYDEIRTPLLSDIRVDYPPSLVEHATRTLFPNYFNGSEIVIAGKLADKGLGQLHVQVTASNSKKFVLLKKDVPVEPREVESDVPGSSKPEGGGQDPNHLERLWSYLTLKELLSAWLQSDGEQDRERLRQKVQALAVDHRFLTPFTALKLRKSAPQTATLEDAYGVSAATGPETVTQSLRGAHLQPGPALKKPYDPRIRISKTSADGDPHFVVDFPLSKLTVCFNIDGQPGDILRLVSDHADSAPPNGHKKQRTYFRTITILVNKPERSYLEITPNRVILDGGDRLVLPCNQSTVVGSRGLEVSVSANANVTVTIQGTVAFVILIHLYKKPAPYQRNHLGFYIANSKGLSSSCHGLLGQFLNREARLTEEPAGLGKSPAKPPSPKAGELSQAVLKVKDHQVPVVWKQRKIYNGEEQVDCWFARNNAADLIDGEYKDYLAAHPFDSEMAFGLRPSRGL
;
A
#
# COMPACT_ATOMS: atom_id res chain seq x y z
N MET A 1 26.46 -4.22 -2.71
CA MET A 1 27.74 -3.49 -2.54
C MET A 1 28.29 -3.84 -1.17
N SER A 2 29.60 -3.74 -0.95
CA SER A 2 30.21 -3.91 0.38
C SER A 2 30.52 -2.53 0.98
N PRO A 3 30.45 -2.34 2.31
CA PRO A 3 30.90 -1.10 2.95
C PRO A 3 32.39 -0.83 2.65
N THR A 4 32.72 0.39 2.25
CA THR A 4 34.09 0.82 1.91
C THR A 4 34.77 1.63 3.01
N GLY A 5 34.06 1.92 4.10
CA GLY A 5 34.49 2.81 5.19
C GLY A 5 34.27 4.30 4.89
N GLY A 6 34.01 5.07 5.95
CA GLY A 6 33.76 6.51 5.88
C GLY A 6 32.39 6.89 5.30
N THR A 7 32.02 8.16 5.48
CA THR A 7 30.70 8.71 5.15
C THR A 7 30.84 10.09 4.53
N ASP A 8 30.67 10.20 3.20
CA ASP A 8 30.67 11.48 2.46
C ASP A 8 29.24 11.87 2.06
N ILE A 9 28.53 12.49 3.00
CA ILE A 9 27.15 12.97 2.81
C ILE A 9 27.09 14.03 1.69
N ASN A 10 28.06 14.94 1.67
CA ASN A 10 28.13 16.02 0.70
C ASN A 10 28.36 15.49 -0.72
N GLY A 11 29.38 14.66 -0.93
CA GLY A 11 29.68 14.07 -2.23
C GLY A 11 28.55 13.20 -2.77
N ALA A 12 27.87 12.45 -1.90
CA ALA A 12 26.70 11.65 -2.25
C ALA A 12 25.52 12.53 -2.72
N LEU A 13 25.13 13.55 -1.94
CA LEU A 13 24.06 14.49 -2.32
C LEU A 13 24.40 15.26 -3.60
N GLN A 14 25.62 15.80 -3.69
CA GLN A 14 26.12 16.49 -4.88
C GLN A 14 26.17 15.58 -6.12
N ARG A 15 26.34 14.26 -5.97
CA ARG A 15 26.24 13.32 -7.08
C ARG A 15 24.80 13.01 -7.46
N ALA A 16 23.93 12.76 -6.49
CA ALA A 16 22.51 12.46 -6.73
C ALA A 16 21.77 13.63 -7.39
N ILE A 17 21.98 14.86 -6.89
CA ILE A 17 21.38 16.07 -7.45
C ILE A 17 21.85 16.32 -8.89
N ARG A 18 23.15 16.17 -9.17
CA ARG A 18 23.67 16.27 -10.54
C ARG A 18 23.03 15.24 -11.47
N LEU A 19 22.94 13.97 -11.07
CA LEU A 19 22.32 12.93 -11.89
C LEU A 19 20.85 13.22 -12.23
N LEU A 20 20.09 13.83 -11.29
CA LEU A 20 18.72 14.28 -11.55
C LEU A 20 18.66 15.51 -12.47
N ASN A 21 19.49 16.53 -12.21
CA ASN A 21 19.55 17.74 -13.04
C ASN A 21 20.01 17.41 -14.47
N ASP A 22 20.99 16.51 -14.63
CA ASP A 22 21.48 16.02 -15.91
C ASP A 22 20.37 15.24 -16.65
N LEU A 23 19.60 14.40 -15.95
CA LEU A 23 18.48 13.66 -16.53
C LEU A 23 17.38 14.61 -17.06
N VAL A 24 17.02 15.63 -16.27
CA VAL A 24 16.03 16.66 -16.64
C VAL A 24 16.54 17.55 -17.79
N ALA A 25 17.85 17.74 -17.92
CA ALA A 25 18.44 18.56 -18.99
C ALA A 25 18.64 17.80 -20.32
N HIS A 26 18.79 16.47 -20.31
CA HIS A 26 19.20 15.69 -21.49
C HIS A 26 18.15 14.70 -22.03
N ASN A 27 17.03 14.45 -21.34
CA ASN A 27 16.03 13.45 -21.76
C ASN A 27 14.58 13.95 -21.68
N ASP A 28 13.72 13.24 -22.40
CA ASP A 28 12.29 13.52 -22.66
C ASP A 28 11.39 13.26 -21.42
N VAL A 29 11.80 13.79 -20.27
CA VAL A 29 11.02 13.79 -19.03
C VAL A 29 9.95 14.88 -19.14
N GLU A 30 8.67 14.55 -18.89
CA GLU A 30 7.60 15.55 -18.92
C GLU A 30 7.97 16.74 -18.00
N ALA A 31 7.93 17.97 -18.52
CA ALA A 31 8.48 19.17 -17.85
C ALA A 31 7.75 19.61 -16.56
N ARG A 32 6.92 18.73 -15.98
CA ARG A 32 6.21 18.86 -14.69
C ARG A 32 6.46 17.67 -13.75
N SER A 33 7.35 16.75 -14.11
CA SER A 33 7.78 15.63 -13.27
C SER A 33 8.54 16.13 -12.03
N VAL A 34 8.38 15.39 -10.92
CA VAL A 34 8.96 15.74 -9.63
C VAL A 34 10.28 15.00 -9.41
N SER A 35 11.36 15.76 -9.15
CA SER A 35 12.64 15.19 -8.74
C SER A 35 12.67 14.94 -7.23
N LEU A 36 12.89 13.68 -6.84
CA LEU A 36 12.92 13.22 -5.45
C LEU A 36 14.27 12.55 -5.15
N ILE A 37 14.87 12.86 -4.01
CA ILE A 37 16.01 12.13 -3.43
C ILE A 37 15.56 11.52 -2.10
N VAL A 38 15.83 10.23 -1.92
CA VAL A 38 15.83 9.59 -0.61
C VAL A 38 17.29 9.37 -0.20
N PHE A 39 17.71 9.98 0.90
CA PHE A 39 19.06 9.89 1.43
C PHE A 39 19.06 9.11 2.75
N LEU A 40 19.82 8.02 2.83
CA LEU A 40 19.89 7.13 4.00
C LEU A 40 21.28 7.21 4.64
N THR A 41 21.34 7.32 5.97
CA THR A 41 22.59 7.19 6.72
C THR A 41 22.36 6.65 8.14
N ASP A 42 23.37 5.97 8.66
CA ASP A 42 23.55 5.46 10.03
C ASP A 42 24.50 6.34 10.87
N GLY A 43 25.20 7.30 10.24
CA GLY A 43 26.26 8.06 10.91
C GLY A 43 26.39 9.52 10.50
N LYS A 44 27.44 10.15 11.02
CA LYS A 44 27.83 11.56 10.79
C LYS A 44 28.74 11.66 9.56
N PRO A 45 28.86 12.81 8.89
CA PRO A 45 29.83 12.97 7.81
C PRO A 45 31.27 12.87 8.35
N THR A 46 32.09 12.04 7.72
CA THR A 46 33.47 11.73 8.14
C THR A 46 34.50 11.79 7.00
N VAL A 47 34.04 11.86 5.75
CA VAL A 47 34.85 11.96 4.54
C VAL A 47 34.29 13.08 3.65
N GLY A 48 35.13 13.72 2.84
CA GLY A 48 34.71 14.84 1.99
C GLY A 48 34.49 16.11 2.80
N GLU A 49 33.33 16.75 2.65
CA GLU A 49 32.93 17.90 3.45
C GLU A 49 32.14 17.44 4.68
N THR A 50 32.55 17.92 5.86
CA THR A 50 32.00 17.51 7.16
C THR A 50 31.39 18.68 7.95
N HIS A 51 31.58 19.92 7.53
CA HIS A 51 30.99 21.09 8.18
C HIS A 51 29.51 21.25 7.81
N THR A 52 28.61 20.88 8.72
CA THR A 52 27.14 20.95 8.54
C THR A 52 26.62 22.20 7.80
N PRO A 53 27.04 23.45 8.10
CA PRO A 53 26.61 24.64 7.34
C PRO A 53 27.02 24.63 5.86
N GLN A 54 28.22 24.13 5.54
CA GLN A 54 28.71 24.04 4.18
C GLN A 54 28.00 22.92 3.39
N ILE A 55 27.71 21.77 4.03
CA ILE A 55 26.92 20.69 3.43
C ILE A 55 25.52 21.20 3.04
N LEU A 56 24.87 21.94 3.94
CA LEU A 56 23.55 22.54 3.70
C LEU A 56 23.59 23.54 2.54
N ASN A 57 24.54 24.48 2.57
CA ASN A 57 24.70 25.50 1.53
C ASN A 57 25.00 24.88 0.15
N ASN A 58 25.96 23.95 0.08
CA ASN A 58 26.28 23.20 -1.14
C ASN A 58 25.03 22.49 -1.70
N THR A 59 24.27 21.84 -0.82
CA THR A 59 23.06 21.10 -1.21
C THR A 59 21.98 22.03 -1.75
N ARG A 60 21.72 23.16 -1.08
CA ARG A 60 20.74 24.17 -1.49
C ARG A 60 21.06 24.77 -2.87
N GLU A 61 22.32 25.15 -3.09
CA GLU A 61 22.80 25.73 -4.36
C GLU A 61 22.80 24.73 -5.54
N ALA A 62 22.95 23.44 -5.25
CA ALA A 62 22.84 22.38 -6.26
C ALA A 62 21.38 22.01 -6.56
N ALA A 63 20.52 21.92 -5.54
CA ALA A 63 19.12 21.50 -5.67
C ALA A 63 18.21 22.61 -6.21
N ARG A 64 18.53 23.89 -5.94
CA ARG A 64 17.85 25.09 -6.49
C ARG A 64 16.33 25.14 -6.27
N GLY A 65 15.83 24.41 -5.27
CA GLY A 65 14.39 24.23 -5.03
C GLY A 65 13.67 23.34 -6.06
N GLN A 66 14.40 22.69 -6.98
CA GLN A 66 13.85 21.82 -8.02
C GLN A 66 13.84 20.34 -7.63
N VAL A 67 14.61 19.96 -6.60
CA VAL A 67 14.74 18.59 -6.10
C VAL A 67 14.32 18.54 -4.63
N CYS A 68 13.34 17.71 -4.28
CA CYS A 68 12.99 17.49 -2.88
C CYS A 68 13.80 16.35 -2.27
N ILE A 69 14.42 16.61 -1.13
CA ILE A 69 15.33 15.70 -0.43
C ILE A 69 14.65 15.22 0.84
N PHE A 70 14.48 13.91 0.99
CA PHE A 70 13.98 13.26 2.18
C PHE A 70 15.11 12.46 2.81
N THR A 71 15.37 12.67 4.10
CA THR A 71 16.44 12.00 4.83
C THR A 71 15.88 10.93 5.76
N VAL A 72 16.54 9.77 5.80
CA VAL A 72 16.27 8.72 6.78
C VAL A 72 17.53 8.50 7.61
N GLY A 73 17.42 8.71 8.92
CA GLY A 73 18.48 8.42 9.88
C GLY A 73 18.19 7.11 10.62
N ILE A 74 19.09 6.13 10.51
CA ILE A 74 19.05 4.90 11.30
C ILE A 74 19.83 5.15 12.60
N GLY A 75 19.25 4.76 13.74
CA GLY A 75 19.97 4.69 15.02
C GLY A 75 20.23 6.02 15.73
N ASP A 76 21.10 5.95 16.73
CA ASP A 76 21.46 7.10 17.58
C ASP A 76 22.73 7.86 17.14
N ASP A 77 23.55 7.28 16.26
CA ASP A 77 24.82 7.90 15.86
C ASP A 77 24.72 8.93 14.71
N VAL A 78 23.56 9.12 14.09
CA VAL A 78 23.32 10.15 13.05
C VAL A 78 23.36 11.60 13.57
N ASP A 79 23.83 12.53 12.74
CA ASP A 79 23.52 13.97 12.96
C ASP A 79 22.09 14.25 12.46
N PHE A 80 21.11 13.94 13.31
CA PHE A 80 19.70 14.16 12.99
C PHE A 80 19.36 15.63 12.69
N LYS A 81 20.14 16.60 13.21
CA LYS A 81 19.90 18.03 12.95
C LYS A 81 20.35 18.45 11.56
N LEU A 82 21.48 17.91 11.08
CA LEU A 82 21.88 18.02 9.67
C LEU A 82 20.82 17.40 8.77
N LEU A 83 20.34 16.19 9.10
CA LEU A 83 19.31 15.49 8.30
C LEU A 83 17.98 16.26 8.26
N GLU A 84 17.52 16.79 9.40
CA GLU A 84 16.29 17.58 9.52
C GLU A 84 16.38 18.89 8.73
N LYS A 85 17.49 19.64 8.85
CA LYS A 85 17.72 20.84 8.02
C LYS A 85 17.81 20.52 6.53
N LEU A 86 18.55 19.47 6.14
CA LEU A 86 18.66 19.06 4.73
C LEU A 86 17.30 18.85 4.08
N SER A 87 16.38 18.16 4.78
CA SER A 87 15.02 17.92 4.28
C SER A 87 14.14 19.17 4.31
N LEU A 88 14.13 19.91 5.42
CA LEU A 88 13.31 21.10 5.58
C LEU A 88 13.70 22.23 4.63
N GLU A 89 14.98 22.36 4.26
CA GLU A 89 15.45 23.36 3.28
C GLU A 89 15.18 22.95 1.83
N ASN A 90 14.96 21.66 1.56
CA ASN A 90 14.76 21.09 0.23
C ASN A 90 13.46 20.28 0.17
N CYS A 91 12.34 20.91 0.56
CA CYS A 91 10.95 20.46 0.36
C CYS A 91 10.57 19.00 0.73
N GLY A 92 11.38 18.29 1.51
CA GLY A 92 11.10 16.95 1.99
C GLY A 92 10.89 16.87 3.50
N LEU A 93 11.04 15.67 4.06
CA LEU A 93 10.84 15.39 5.48
C LEU A 93 11.81 14.31 5.97
N THR A 94 12.15 14.36 7.25
CA THR A 94 13.11 13.43 7.88
C THR A 94 12.41 12.34 8.66
N ARG A 95 12.79 11.08 8.42
CA ARG A 95 12.37 9.92 9.23
C ARG A 95 13.52 9.46 10.12
N ARG A 96 13.20 9.07 11.36
CA ARG A 96 14.09 8.27 12.19
C ARG A 96 13.66 6.82 12.15
N VAL A 97 14.62 5.90 12.14
CA VAL A 97 14.42 4.45 12.24
C VAL A 97 15.25 3.97 13.42
N GLN A 98 14.62 3.25 14.36
CA GLN A 98 15.30 2.73 15.55
C GLN A 98 15.88 1.34 15.27
N GLU A 99 16.97 0.98 15.96
CA GLU A 99 17.72 -0.27 15.72
C GLU A 99 17.07 -1.51 16.31
N ASP A 100 16.16 -1.34 17.28
CA ASP A 100 15.36 -2.38 17.93
C ASP A 100 14.05 -2.70 17.21
N GLU A 101 13.67 -1.88 16.22
CA GLU A 101 12.48 -2.05 15.38
C GLU A 101 12.81 -2.66 14.00
N ASP A 102 11.81 -3.16 13.27
CA ASP A 102 11.99 -3.61 11.89
C ASP A 102 12.23 -2.42 10.94
N ALA A 103 13.51 -2.06 10.78
CA ALA A 103 13.98 -1.04 9.85
C ALA A 103 13.52 -1.27 8.40
N GLY A 104 13.34 -2.53 7.98
CA GLY A 104 12.81 -2.86 6.66
C GLY A 104 11.34 -2.42 6.51
N SER A 105 10.49 -2.79 7.47
CA SER A 105 9.10 -2.32 7.50
C SER A 105 8.98 -0.80 7.63
N GLN A 106 9.86 -0.14 8.40
CA GLN A 106 9.86 1.33 8.50
C GLN A 106 10.25 2.00 7.18
N LEU A 107 11.27 1.51 6.49
CA LEU A 107 11.68 2.01 5.18
C LEU A 107 10.60 1.78 4.10
N ILE A 108 9.92 0.63 4.13
CA ILE A 108 8.77 0.35 3.25
C ILE A 108 7.63 1.34 3.52
N GLY A 109 7.26 1.54 4.80
CA GLY A 109 6.18 2.47 5.17
C GLY A 109 6.47 3.91 4.76
N PHE A 110 7.68 4.40 5.04
CA PHE A 110 8.14 5.71 4.58
C PHE A 110 8.16 5.83 3.05
N TYR A 111 8.59 4.80 2.32
CA TYR A 111 8.55 4.82 0.86
C TYR A 111 7.11 4.83 0.33
N ASP A 112 6.20 4.05 0.94
CA ASP A 112 4.76 4.06 0.62
C ASP A 112 4.13 5.47 0.79
N GLU A 113 4.58 6.28 1.76
CA GLU A 113 4.13 7.67 1.96
C GLU A 113 4.50 8.60 0.77
N ILE A 114 5.66 8.40 0.11
CA ILE A 114 6.22 9.36 -0.87
C ILE A 114 6.31 8.85 -2.32
N ARG A 115 6.19 7.54 -2.59
CA ARG A 115 6.46 6.94 -3.91
C ARG A 115 5.45 7.25 -5.02
N THR A 116 4.51 8.16 -4.82
CA THR A 116 3.49 8.52 -5.82
C THR A 116 3.07 9.98 -5.66
N PRO A 117 3.87 10.94 -6.14
CA PRO A 117 3.43 12.33 -6.29
C PRO A 117 2.30 12.40 -7.32
N LEU A 118 1.18 13.03 -6.95
CA LEU A 118 -0.01 13.22 -7.78
C LEU A 118 -0.13 14.65 -8.31
N LEU A 119 0.30 15.63 -7.51
CA LEU A 119 0.38 17.04 -7.87
C LEU A 119 1.72 17.63 -7.40
N SER A 120 2.16 18.68 -8.08
CA SER A 120 3.26 19.58 -7.71
C SER A 120 2.79 21.04 -7.79
N ASP A 121 3.63 22.00 -7.36
CA ASP A 121 3.33 23.45 -7.39
C ASP A 121 1.99 23.87 -6.75
N ILE A 122 1.50 23.14 -5.74
CA ILE A 122 0.17 23.38 -5.19
C ILE A 122 0.11 24.73 -4.45
N ARG A 123 -0.82 25.59 -4.82
CA ARG A 123 -1.11 26.88 -4.17
C ARG A 123 -2.58 26.99 -3.86
N VAL A 124 -2.92 27.41 -2.64
CA VAL A 124 -4.31 27.64 -2.20
C VAL A 124 -4.51 29.13 -1.90
N ASP A 125 -5.23 29.81 -2.78
CA ASP A 125 -5.50 31.24 -2.68
C ASP A 125 -6.84 31.50 -1.98
N TYR A 126 -6.83 32.45 -1.06
CA TYR A 126 -8.01 32.98 -0.36
C TYR A 126 -8.14 34.50 -0.61
N PRO A 127 -9.35 35.08 -0.64
CA PRO A 127 -9.54 36.52 -0.74
C PRO A 127 -8.82 37.29 0.40
N PRO A 128 -7.85 38.18 0.10
CA PRO A 128 -7.00 38.81 1.13
C PRO A 128 -7.72 39.67 2.17
N SER A 129 -8.96 40.08 1.90
CA SER A 129 -9.80 40.84 2.84
C SER A 129 -10.61 39.96 3.80
N LEU A 130 -10.66 38.64 3.58
CA LEU A 130 -11.52 37.71 4.34
C LEU A 130 -10.75 36.78 5.27
N VAL A 131 -9.45 36.58 5.05
CA VAL A 131 -8.58 35.73 5.89
C VAL A 131 -7.49 36.61 6.52
N GLU A 132 -7.52 36.70 7.85
CA GLU A 132 -6.55 37.49 8.62
C GLU A 132 -5.20 36.78 8.75
N HIS A 133 -5.24 35.47 8.97
CA HIS A 133 -4.08 34.59 9.11
C HIS A 133 -4.40 33.19 8.56
N ALA A 134 -3.44 32.56 7.90
CA ALA A 134 -3.51 31.14 7.52
C ALA A 134 -2.15 30.47 7.78
N THR A 135 -2.17 29.14 7.92
CA THR A 135 -0.96 28.30 7.81
C THR A 135 -0.45 28.29 6.37
N ARG A 136 0.65 27.58 6.05
CA ARG A 136 1.18 27.52 4.68
C ARG A 136 0.10 27.19 3.65
N THR A 137 0.12 27.92 2.54
CA THR A 137 -0.77 27.72 1.39
C THR A 137 -0.03 27.20 0.15
N LEU A 138 1.29 27.07 0.24
CA LEU A 138 2.17 26.57 -0.82
C LEU A 138 2.73 25.21 -0.42
N PHE A 139 2.50 24.20 -1.25
CA PHE A 139 2.96 22.83 -1.04
C PHE A 139 3.69 22.35 -2.30
N PRO A 140 5.00 22.04 -2.24
CA PRO A 140 5.77 21.63 -3.41
C PRO A 140 5.23 20.36 -4.07
N ASN A 141 4.70 19.42 -3.28
CA ASN A 141 4.18 18.13 -3.72
C ASN A 141 2.94 17.71 -2.91
N TYR A 142 2.09 16.91 -3.55
CA TYR A 142 0.99 16.17 -2.92
C TYR A 142 1.12 14.69 -3.29
N PHE A 143 1.17 13.80 -2.30
CA PHE A 143 1.41 12.37 -2.50
C PHE A 143 0.11 11.56 -2.33
N ASN A 144 0.00 10.44 -3.05
CA ASN A 144 -1.19 9.58 -3.02
C ASN A 144 -1.40 8.98 -1.62
N GLY A 145 -2.56 9.24 -1.00
CA GLY A 145 -2.86 8.84 0.37
C GLY A 145 -2.41 9.82 1.46
N SER A 146 -1.72 10.90 1.10
CA SER A 146 -1.49 12.05 1.99
C SER A 146 -2.70 13.02 1.97
N GLU A 147 -2.67 14.03 2.84
CA GLU A 147 -3.66 15.10 2.92
C GLU A 147 -2.95 16.46 3.04
N ILE A 148 -3.51 17.50 2.40
CA ILE A 148 -3.11 18.89 2.61
C ILE A 148 -4.16 19.54 3.52
N VAL A 149 -3.76 19.87 4.75
CA VAL A 149 -4.59 20.58 5.73
C VAL A 149 -4.09 22.01 5.85
N ILE A 150 -4.99 22.98 5.65
CA ILE A 150 -4.74 24.41 5.86
C ILE A 150 -5.76 24.89 6.89
N ALA A 151 -5.29 25.61 7.91
CA ALA A 151 -6.13 26.23 8.91
C ALA A 151 -5.90 27.75 8.92
N GLY A 152 -6.94 28.51 9.24
CA GLY A 152 -6.85 29.96 9.25
C GLY A 152 -7.96 30.63 10.06
N LYS A 153 -7.79 31.94 10.25
CA LYS A 153 -8.68 32.82 11.00
C LYS A 153 -9.33 33.79 10.01
N LEU A 154 -10.66 33.74 9.93
CA LEU A 154 -11.44 34.69 9.14
C LEU A 154 -11.42 36.09 9.79
N ALA A 155 -11.38 37.13 8.95
CA ALA A 155 -11.44 38.52 9.39
C ALA A 155 -12.85 38.94 9.82
N ASP A 156 -13.89 38.39 9.17
CA ASP A 156 -15.29 38.57 9.53
C ASP A 156 -15.92 37.22 9.95
N LYS A 157 -16.79 37.27 10.96
CA LYS A 157 -17.57 36.14 11.49
C LYS A 157 -18.97 36.06 10.87
N GLY A 158 -19.42 37.10 10.18
CA GLY A 158 -20.69 37.15 9.44
C GLY A 158 -20.58 36.68 7.98
N LEU A 159 -19.39 36.24 7.54
CA LEU A 159 -19.16 35.72 6.20
C LEU A 159 -19.99 34.44 5.96
N GLY A 160 -20.91 34.45 4.99
CA GLY A 160 -21.73 33.27 4.68
C GLY A 160 -21.08 32.27 3.71
N GLN A 161 -20.11 32.68 2.90
CA GLN A 161 -19.37 31.82 1.97
C GLN A 161 -17.93 32.30 1.80
N LEU A 162 -16.97 31.38 1.80
CA LEU A 162 -15.55 31.61 1.50
C LEU A 162 -15.23 31.08 0.10
N HIS A 163 -14.80 31.95 -0.81
CA HIS A 163 -14.22 31.51 -2.08
C HIS A 163 -12.82 30.94 -1.84
N VAL A 164 -12.55 29.74 -2.34
CA VAL A 164 -11.22 29.11 -2.31
C VAL A 164 -10.81 28.74 -3.73
N GLN A 165 -9.60 29.13 -4.12
CA GLN A 165 -8.97 28.73 -5.38
C GLN A 165 -7.78 27.82 -5.09
N VAL A 166 -7.63 26.73 -5.83
CA VAL A 166 -6.44 25.86 -5.81
C VAL A 166 -5.83 25.81 -7.20
N THR A 167 -4.54 26.14 -7.31
CA THR A 167 -3.74 25.87 -8.51
C THR A 167 -2.73 24.78 -8.22
N ALA A 168 -2.42 23.95 -9.21
CA ALA A 168 -1.39 22.93 -9.13
C ALA A 168 -0.90 22.49 -10.52
N SER A 169 0.24 21.81 -10.56
CA SER A 169 0.75 21.04 -11.70
C SER A 169 0.46 19.55 -11.49
N ASN A 170 0.22 18.81 -12.57
CA ASN A 170 0.54 17.38 -12.64
C ASN A 170 1.30 17.12 -13.95
N SER A 171 1.84 15.91 -14.15
CA SER A 171 2.75 15.63 -15.28
C SER A 171 2.14 16.07 -16.64
N LYS A 172 0.87 15.69 -16.86
CA LYS A 172 0.08 15.96 -18.07
C LYS A 172 -0.35 17.42 -18.22
N LYS A 173 -0.80 18.10 -17.15
CA LYS A 173 -1.47 19.42 -17.24
C LYS A 173 -1.40 20.24 -15.95
N PHE A 174 -1.70 21.54 -16.09
CA PHE A 174 -2.08 22.38 -14.95
C PHE A 174 -3.51 22.06 -14.49
N VAL A 175 -3.74 22.26 -13.19
CA VAL A 175 -5.01 22.06 -12.49
C VAL A 175 -5.42 23.39 -11.87
N LEU A 176 -6.67 23.78 -12.09
CA LEU A 176 -7.32 24.91 -11.43
C LEU A 176 -8.66 24.42 -10.88
N LEU A 177 -8.83 24.50 -9.57
CA LEU A 177 -10.08 24.25 -8.86
C LEU A 177 -10.55 25.55 -8.22
N LYS A 178 -11.87 25.77 -8.22
CA LYS A 178 -12.50 26.87 -7.50
C LYS A 178 -13.71 26.33 -6.76
N LYS A 179 -13.88 26.74 -5.51
CA LYS A 179 -14.99 26.29 -4.68
C LYS A 179 -15.40 27.38 -3.70
N ASP A 180 -16.66 27.79 -3.78
CA ASP A 180 -17.33 28.51 -2.71
C ASP A 180 -17.74 27.49 -1.63
N VAL A 181 -17.18 27.68 -0.44
CA VAL A 181 -17.42 26.86 0.76
C VAL A 181 -18.40 27.64 1.64
N PRO A 182 -19.59 27.08 1.99
CA PRO A 182 -20.46 27.73 2.94
C PRO A 182 -19.76 27.82 4.30
N VAL A 183 -19.76 29.02 4.88
CA VAL A 183 -19.32 29.25 6.24
C VAL A 183 -20.59 29.33 7.06
N GLU A 184 -20.95 28.21 7.68
CA GLU A 184 -22.12 28.13 8.55
C GLU A 184 -21.91 29.08 9.74
N PRO A 185 -22.86 29.99 10.03
CA PRO A 185 -22.83 30.73 11.27
C PRO A 185 -22.77 29.74 12.43
N ARG A 186 -21.95 30.03 13.44
CA ARG A 186 -22.14 29.37 14.74
C ARG A 186 -23.49 29.80 15.30
N GLU A 187 -24.51 28.97 15.07
CA GLU A 187 -25.61 28.88 16.01
C GLU A 187 -24.98 28.57 17.37
N VAL A 188 -24.91 29.59 18.22
CA VAL A 188 -24.73 29.39 19.65
C VAL A 188 -25.94 28.56 20.07
N GLU A 189 -25.73 27.33 20.53
CA GLU A 189 -26.82 26.43 20.94
C GLU A 189 -27.70 27.14 21.96
N SER A 190 -28.83 27.69 21.49
CA SER A 190 -29.76 28.44 22.32
C SER A 190 -30.45 27.44 23.23
N ASP A 191 -30.13 27.51 24.53
CA ASP A 191 -30.41 26.49 25.54
C ASP A 191 -31.72 25.73 25.32
N VAL A 192 -31.62 24.50 24.78
CA VAL A 192 -32.76 23.58 24.70
C VAL A 192 -33.11 23.18 26.14
N PRO A 193 -34.30 23.53 26.68
CA PRO A 193 -34.60 23.30 28.09
C PRO A 193 -34.91 21.82 28.34
N GLY A 194 -33.87 21.02 28.57
CA GLY A 194 -34.03 19.58 28.83
C GLY A 194 -32.73 18.76 28.97
N SER A 195 -31.62 19.17 28.36
CA SER A 195 -30.34 18.47 28.53
C SER A 195 -29.63 18.89 29.82
N SER A 196 -29.46 17.97 30.77
CA SER A 196 -28.73 18.21 32.02
C SER A 196 -27.24 18.49 31.75
N LYS A 197 -26.84 19.76 31.80
CA LYS A 197 -25.43 20.16 31.84
C LYS A 197 -24.76 19.57 33.10
N PRO A 198 -23.63 18.86 33.00
CA PRO A 198 -22.84 18.51 34.18
C PRO A 198 -22.35 19.79 34.86
N GLU A 199 -22.48 19.88 36.19
CA GLU A 199 -22.00 21.03 36.97
C GLU A 199 -20.46 20.99 37.08
N GLY A 200 -19.80 21.45 36.01
CA GLY A 200 -18.35 21.47 35.88
C GLY A 200 -17.92 22.45 34.79
N GLY A 201 -17.94 23.74 35.10
CA GLY A 201 -17.84 24.82 34.12
C GLY A 201 -16.53 24.87 33.32
N GLY A 202 -16.58 24.40 32.08
CA GLY A 202 -15.64 24.72 31.02
C GLY A 202 -16.37 24.84 29.69
N GLN A 203 -16.04 25.85 28.88
CA GLN A 203 -16.49 25.86 27.49
C GLN A 203 -15.90 24.66 26.75
N ASP A 204 -16.72 23.98 25.95
CA ASP A 204 -16.28 22.89 25.10
C ASP A 204 -15.16 23.43 24.17
N PRO A 205 -13.95 22.84 24.20
CA PRO A 205 -12.76 23.51 23.67
C PRO A 205 -12.86 23.65 22.16
N ASN A 206 -12.72 24.87 21.64
CA ASN A 206 -12.88 25.16 20.22
C ASN A 206 -11.87 24.37 19.36
N HIS A 207 -12.27 23.18 18.89
CA HIS A 207 -11.36 22.22 18.27
C HIS A 207 -10.72 22.73 16.98
N LEU A 208 -11.43 23.54 16.20
CA LEU A 208 -10.91 24.17 14.97
C LEU A 208 -9.83 25.23 15.27
N GLU A 209 -10.03 26.02 16.32
CA GLU A 209 -9.04 26.98 16.80
C GLU A 209 -7.83 26.26 17.40
N ARG A 210 -8.04 25.22 18.21
CA ARG A 210 -6.95 24.38 18.74
C ARG A 210 -6.14 23.70 17.63
N LEU A 211 -6.78 23.28 16.53
CA LEU A 211 -6.14 22.76 15.33
C LEU A 211 -5.31 23.83 14.61
N TRP A 212 -5.87 25.03 14.38
CA TRP A 212 -5.15 26.16 13.80
C TRP A 212 -3.90 26.51 14.61
N SER A 213 -4.02 26.61 15.94
CA SER A 213 -2.90 26.92 16.82
C SER A 213 -1.85 25.81 16.85
N TYR A 214 -2.27 24.53 16.80
CA TYR A 214 -1.33 23.39 16.70
C TYR A 214 -0.53 23.41 15.39
N LEU A 215 -1.18 23.64 14.26
CA LEU A 215 -0.50 23.73 12.96
C LEU A 215 0.42 24.96 12.91
N THR A 216 -0.05 26.12 13.35
CA THR A 216 0.78 27.34 13.44
C THR A 216 1.99 27.16 14.36
N LEU A 217 1.85 26.44 15.49
CA LEU A 217 2.99 26.07 16.35
C LEU A 217 4.00 25.19 15.62
N LYS A 218 3.55 24.18 14.85
CA LYS A 218 4.43 23.33 14.04
C LYS A 218 5.19 24.14 12.99
N GLU A 219 4.55 25.09 12.32
CA GLU A 219 5.20 25.93 11.30
C GLU A 219 6.22 26.90 11.89
N LEU A 220 5.91 27.52 13.04
CA LEU A 220 6.86 28.37 13.76
C LEU A 220 8.07 27.56 14.27
N LEU A 221 7.88 26.29 14.66
CA LEU A 221 8.97 25.38 15.02
C LEU A 221 9.83 24.98 13.81
N SER A 222 9.22 24.66 12.65
CA SER A 222 9.98 24.40 11.42
C SER A 222 10.80 25.62 10.97
N ALA A 223 10.22 26.81 11.00
CA ALA A 223 10.93 28.05 10.70
C ALA A 223 12.06 28.32 11.71
N TRP A 224 11.87 28.00 12.99
CA TRP A 224 12.90 28.10 14.02
C TRP A 224 14.06 27.13 13.79
N LEU A 225 13.79 25.93 13.26
CA LEU A 225 14.82 24.97 12.88
C LEU A 225 15.63 25.49 11.67
N GLN A 226 14.96 25.96 10.61
CA GLN A 226 15.58 26.51 9.41
C GLN A 226 16.42 27.79 9.66
N SER A 227 15.99 28.66 10.58
CA SER A 227 16.60 29.98 10.80
C SER A 227 18.01 29.94 11.40
N ASP A 228 19.03 30.40 10.67
CA ASP A 228 20.41 30.50 11.18
C ASP A 228 20.69 31.76 12.00
N GLY A 229 19.88 32.83 11.85
CA GLY A 229 20.08 34.09 12.58
C GLY A 229 19.52 34.06 14.00
N GLU A 230 20.36 34.27 15.03
CA GLU A 230 19.94 34.25 16.45
C GLU A 230 18.77 35.19 16.78
N GLN A 231 18.73 36.39 16.19
CA GLN A 231 17.62 37.33 16.41
C GLN A 231 16.28 36.78 15.88
N ASP A 232 16.30 36.07 14.75
CA ASP A 232 15.12 35.42 14.20
C ASP A 232 14.74 34.14 14.97
N ARG A 233 15.73 33.37 15.43
CA ARG A 233 15.52 32.23 16.34
C ARG A 233 14.85 32.70 17.64
N GLU A 234 15.27 33.82 18.21
CA GLU A 234 14.64 34.37 19.42
C GLU A 234 13.23 34.92 19.13
N ARG A 235 13.04 35.67 18.04
CA ARG A 235 11.73 36.17 17.58
C ARG A 235 10.73 35.04 17.35
N LEU A 236 11.17 33.92 16.77
CA LEU A 236 10.34 32.73 16.54
C LEU A 236 10.07 31.96 17.85
N ARG A 237 11.07 31.80 18.72
CA ARG A 237 10.91 31.20 20.06
C ARG A 237 9.82 31.93 20.86
N GLN A 238 9.86 33.26 20.91
CA GLN A 238 8.87 34.07 21.62
C GLN A 238 7.45 33.90 21.06
N LYS A 239 7.29 33.83 19.73
CA LYS A 239 5.99 33.52 19.09
C LYS A 239 5.47 32.13 19.46
N VAL A 240 6.33 31.10 19.42
CA VAL A 240 5.97 29.74 19.86
C VAL A 240 5.54 29.72 21.32
N GLN A 241 6.29 30.39 22.20
CA GLN A 241 5.97 30.45 23.64
C GLN A 241 4.63 31.13 23.91
N ALA A 242 4.35 32.29 23.29
CA ALA A 242 3.09 33.00 23.47
C ALA A 242 1.89 32.13 23.03
N LEU A 243 1.94 31.58 21.82
CA LEU A 243 0.88 30.76 21.25
C LEU A 243 0.69 29.43 22.01
N ALA A 244 1.78 28.85 22.52
CA ALA A 244 1.74 27.62 23.32
C ALA A 244 1.20 27.85 24.74
N VAL A 245 1.47 28.99 25.37
CA VAL A 245 0.89 29.34 26.67
C VAL A 245 -0.61 29.60 26.54
N ASP A 246 -1.02 30.42 25.56
CA ASP A 246 -2.41 30.82 25.36
C ASP A 246 -3.33 29.61 25.10
N HIS A 247 -2.96 28.77 24.12
CA HIS A 247 -3.72 27.56 23.79
C HIS A 247 -3.31 26.31 24.60
N ARG A 248 -2.50 26.46 25.66
CA ARG A 248 -2.15 25.38 26.60
C ARG A 248 -1.55 24.13 25.91
N PHE A 249 -0.44 24.33 25.22
CA PHE A 249 0.40 23.29 24.63
C PHE A 249 1.73 23.15 25.36
N LEU A 250 2.14 21.90 25.60
CA LEU A 250 3.51 21.57 25.95
C LEU A 250 4.36 21.54 24.66
N THR A 251 5.50 22.21 24.67
CA THR A 251 6.40 22.39 23.52
C THR A 251 7.85 22.42 24.02
N PRO A 252 8.87 22.33 23.14
CA PRO A 252 10.27 22.47 23.54
C PRO A 252 10.63 23.80 24.25
N PHE A 253 9.74 24.81 24.24
CA PHE A 253 9.95 26.10 24.90
C PHE A 253 8.94 26.41 26.03
N THR A 254 8.05 25.47 26.38
CA THR A 254 7.08 25.61 27.49
C THR A 254 7.19 24.44 28.47
N ALA A 255 6.77 24.62 29.73
CA ALA A 255 6.89 23.60 30.77
C ALA A 255 5.67 23.60 31.71
N LEU A 256 5.12 22.41 31.97
CA LEU A 256 4.01 22.21 32.90
C LEU A 256 4.54 21.97 34.32
N LYS A 257 4.27 22.89 35.27
CA LYS A 257 4.73 22.78 36.66
C LYS A 257 3.61 22.34 37.59
N LEU A 258 3.64 21.09 38.04
CA LEU A 258 2.71 20.57 39.05
C LEU A 258 3.11 21.04 40.46
N ARG A 259 2.22 21.78 41.14
CA ARG A 259 2.41 22.12 42.57
C ARG A 259 1.98 20.93 43.45
N LYS A 260 2.93 20.20 44.04
CA LYS A 260 2.65 19.17 45.06
C LYS A 260 2.16 19.82 46.36
N SER A 261 1.01 19.39 46.88
CA SER A 261 0.45 19.83 48.16
C SER A 261 0.86 18.88 49.30
N ALA A 262 2.03 19.13 49.90
CA ALA A 262 2.62 18.38 51.03
C ALA A 262 2.99 16.91 50.72
N PRO A 263 3.83 16.25 51.54
CA PRO A 263 4.42 14.95 51.17
C PRO A 263 3.59 13.76 51.65
N GLN A 264 3.32 12.82 50.73
CA GLN A 264 3.20 11.41 51.07
C GLN A 264 4.50 10.70 50.67
N THR A 265 5.05 9.92 51.59
CA THR A 265 6.29 9.16 51.40
C THR A 265 6.01 7.89 50.60
N ALA A 266 6.00 8.03 49.27
CA ALA A 266 6.17 6.92 48.35
C ALA A 266 7.52 7.09 47.63
N THR A 267 8.37 6.07 47.70
CA THR A 267 9.64 6.03 46.97
C THR A 267 9.33 6.00 45.48
N LEU A 268 9.72 7.05 44.76
CA LEU A 268 9.66 7.04 43.29
C LEU A 268 10.94 6.39 42.79
N GLU A 269 10.79 5.26 42.11
CA GLU A 269 11.87 4.67 41.31
C GLU A 269 12.21 5.59 40.13
N ASP A 270 13.46 5.55 39.65
CA ASP A 270 13.96 6.46 38.62
C ASP A 270 13.28 6.21 37.26
N ALA A 271 12.20 6.95 37.02
CA ALA A 271 11.57 7.04 35.71
C ALA A 271 12.53 7.71 34.71
N TYR A 272 13.20 6.89 33.90
CA TYR A 272 14.03 7.34 32.78
C TYR A 272 13.28 8.39 31.94
N GLY A 273 13.90 9.55 31.75
CA GLY A 273 13.28 10.72 31.14
C GLY A 273 13.05 10.56 29.64
N VAL A 274 11.93 9.94 29.25
CA VAL A 274 11.49 9.89 27.86
C VAL A 274 11.26 11.32 27.38
N SER A 275 12.07 11.76 26.42
CA SER A 275 11.97 13.09 25.83
C SER A 275 10.64 13.23 25.07
N ALA A 276 9.85 14.25 25.41
CA ALA A 276 8.57 14.55 24.76
C ALA A 276 8.73 15.19 23.36
N ALA A 277 9.64 14.65 22.55
CA ALA A 277 9.93 15.07 21.18
C ALA A 277 9.08 14.30 20.15
N THR A 278 8.73 13.04 20.44
CA THR A 278 7.67 12.31 19.74
C THR A 278 6.32 12.91 20.11
N GLY A 279 5.75 13.68 19.18
CA GLY A 279 4.32 14.00 19.22
C GLY A 279 3.48 12.72 19.06
N PRO A 280 2.16 12.77 19.34
CA PRO A 280 1.29 11.63 19.04
C PRO A 280 1.41 11.26 17.56
N GLU A 281 1.41 9.96 17.28
CA GLU A 281 1.43 9.42 15.92
C GLU A 281 0.31 10.05 15.07
N THR A 282 0.53 10.14 13.76
CA THR A 282 -0.45 10.67 12.81
C THR A 282 -1.58 9.65 12.57
N VAL A 283 -2.41 9.43 13.59
CA VAL A 283 -3.61 8.62 13.52
C VAL A 283 -4.57 9.30 12.54
N THR A 284 -4.60 8.80 11.30
CA THR A 284 -5.51 9.24 10.24
C THR A 284 -6.95 8.91 10.61
N GLN A 285 -7.60 9.82 11.32
CA GLN A 285 -9.01 9.67 11.69
C GLN A 285 -9.88 9.66 10.43
N SER A 286 -10.43 8.50 10.10
CA SER A 286 -11.35 8.32 8.98
C SER A 286 -12.70 8.99 9.28
N LEU A 287 -12.75 10.32 9.08
CA LEU A 287 -13.96 11.11 9.17
C LEU A 287 -14.89 10.73 8.01
N ARG A 288 -15.83 9.83 8.29
CA ARG A 288 -16.94 9.51 7.39
C ARG A 288 -17.75 10.77 7.09
N GLY A 289 -17.63 11.28 5.87
CA GLY A 289 -18.53 12.30 5.34
C GLY A 289 -20.00 11.88 5.45
N ALA A 290 -20.88 12.84 5.72
CA ALA A 290 -22.29 12.60 6.00
C ALA A 290 -23.08 12.06 4.79
N HIS A 291 -24.28 11.52 5.07
CA HIS A 291 -25.19 10.98 4.06
C HIS A 291 -25.57 12.01 2.99
N LEU A 292 -25.16 11.77 1.74
CA LEU A 292 -25.85 12.30 0.57
C LEU A 292 -27.04 11.39 0.21
N GLN A 293 -28.22 11.99 0.05
CA GLN A 293 -29.43 11.30 -0.39
C GLN A 293 -29.27 10.78 -1.83
N PRO A 294 -29.71 9.55 -2.16
CA PRO A 294 -29.63 9.05 -3.53
C PRO A 294 -30.54 9.83 -4.48
N GLY A 295 -29.98 10.29 -5.60
CA GLY A 295 -30.77 10.78 -6.74
C GLY A 295 -31.55 9.64 -7.43
N PRO A 296 -32.51 9.95 -8.33
CA PRO A 296 -33.37 8.95 -8.96
C PRO A 296 -32.59 7.85 -9.67
N ALA A 297 -33.01 6.60 -9.49
CA ALA A 297 -32.27 5.43 -9.94
C ALA A 297 -32.08 5.38 -11.47
N LEU A 298 -30.85 5.57 -11.93
CA LEU A 298 -30.44 5.16 -13.27
C LEU A 298 -30.52 3.63 -13.41
N LYS A 299 -30.80 3.19 -14.64
CA LYS A 299 -31.24 1.82 -14.94
C LYS A 299 -30.21 0.77 -14.49
N LYS A 300 -30.71 -0.36 -13.97
CA LYS A 300 -29.90 -1.52 -13.53
C LYS A 300 -28.79 -1.84 -14.55
N PRO A 301 -27.51 -1.88 -14.13
CA PRO A 301 -26.47 -2.53 -14.90
C PRO A 301 -26.81 -3.99 -15.20
N TYR A 302 -26.31 -4.45 -16.33
CA TYR A 302 -26.40 -5.83 -16.81
C TYR A 302 -25.75 -6.80 -15.80
N ASP A 303 -26.44 -7.90 -15.48
CA ASP A 303 -25.91 -9.03 -14.71
C ASP A 303 -25.48 -10.15 -15.67
N PRO A 304 -24.22 -10.15 -16.16
CA PRO A 304 -23.68 -11.31 -16.83
C PRO A 304 -23.47 -12.41 -15.80
N ARG A 305 -24.23 -13.50 -15.91
CA ARG A 305 -23.91 -14.76 -15.23
C ARG A 305 -22.62 -15.35 -15.83
N ILE A 306 -21.49 -14.81 -15.39
CA ILE A 306 -20.16 -15.26 -15.75
C ILE A 306 -20.06 -16.74 -15.38
N ARG A 307 -19.87 -17.61 -16.38
CA ARG A 307 -19.51 -19.01 -16.14
C ARG A 307 -18.06 -19.06 -15.69
N ILE A 308 -17.84 -18.93 -14.38
CA ILE A 308 -16.53 -19.06 -13.76
C ILE A 308 -15.98 -20.45 -14.10
N SER A 309 -14.70 -20.57 -14.48
CA SER A 309 -14.08 -21.88 -14.63
C SER A 309 -13.69 -22.42 -13.24
N LYS A 310 -13.62 -23.74 -13.08
CA LYS A 310 -13.21 -24.37 -11.82
C LYS A 310 -11.73 -24.15 -11.49
N THR A 311 -10.94 -23.50 -12.35
CA THR A 311 -9.53 -23.24 -12.12
C THR A 311 -9.36 -22.07 -11.16
N SER A 312 -9.00 -22.37 -9.92
CA SER A 312 -8.94 -21.43 -8.80
C SER A 312 -7.89 -21.80 -7.74
N ALA A 313 -7.51 -20.82 -6.93
CA ALA A 313 -6.74 -20.98 -5.70
C ALA A 313 -7.45 -20.22 -4.58
N ASP A 314 -7.98 -20.92 -3.59
CA ASP A 314 -8.82 -20.35 -2.53
C ASP A 314 -8.61 -21.09 -1.19
N GLY A 315 -8.91 -20.44 -0.08
CA GLY A 315 -8.68 -20.97 1.26
C GLY A 315 -7.21 -21.31 1.53
N ASP A 316 -6.97 -22.47 2.16
CA ASP A 316 -5.73 -22.74 2.88
C ASP A 316 -5.23 -24.20 2.75
N PRO A 317 -4.24 -24.43 1.89
CA PRO A 317 -4.04 -23.75 0.61
C PRO A 317 -4.63 -24.67 -0.46
N HIS A 318 -5.79 -24.35 -1.05
CA HIS A 318 -6.50 -25.28 -1.93
C HIS A 318 -6.56 -24.78 -3.36
N PHE A 319 -5.88 -25.53 -4.23
CA PHE A 319 -5.85 -25.33 -5.66
C PHE A 319 -6.82 -26.31 -6.31
N VAL A 320 -7.55 -25.83 -7.30
CA VAL A 320 -8.42 -26.60 -8.19
C VAL A 320 -8.08 -26.16 -9.60
N VAL A 321 -7.98 -27.12 -10.52
CA VAL A 321 -7.60 -26.90 -11.92
C VAL A 321 -8.50 -27.75 -12.80
N ASP A 322 -9.20 -27.11 -13.73
CA ASP A 322 -9.94 -27.80 -14.79
C ASP A 322 -9.03 -27.97 -16.02
N PHE A 323 -9.02 -29.17 -16.59
CA PHE A 323 -8.39 -29.49 -17.88
C PHE A 323 -9.49 -29.49 -18.95
N PRO A 324 -9.75 -28.38 -19.67
CA PRO A 324 -10.99 -28.22 -20.43
C PRO A 324 -11.07 -29.16 -21.63
N LEU A 325 -9.91 -29.48 -22.22
CA LEU A 325 -9.75 -30.45 -23.31
C LEU A 325 -10.16 -31.87 -22.89
N SER A 326 -9.86 -32.23 -21.63
CA SER A 326 -10.08 -33.57 -21.08
C SER A 326 -11.36 -33.72 -20.24
N LYS A 327 -12.01 -32.60 -19.87
CA LYS A 327 -13.15 -32.56 -18.93
C LYS A 327 -12.82 -33.18 -17.56
N LEU A 328 -11.57 -33.05 -17.12
CA LEU A 328 -11.08 -33.54 -15.83
C LEU A 328 -10.78 -32.37 -14.90
N THR A 329 -11.34 -32.41 -13.70
CA THR A 329 -10.96 -31.46 -12.63
C THR A 329 -10.00 -32.14 -11.66
N VAL A 330 -8.85 -31.51 -11.42
CA VAL A 330 -7.77 -31.96 -10.53
C VAL A 330 -7.65 -30.95 -9.39
N CYS A 331 -7.19 -31.39 -8.22
CA CYS A 331 -6.99 -30.49 -7.09
C CYS A 331 -5.74 -30.87 -6.29
N PHE A 332 -5.10 -29.88 -5.68
CA PHE A 332 -3.88 -30.06 -4.90
C PHE A 332 -3.78 -29.00 -3.80
N ASN A 333 -2.67 -29.01 -3.06
CA ASN A 333 -2.30 -27.97 -2.11
C ASN A 333 -0.90 -27.46 -2.47
N ILE A 334 -0.65 -26.15 -2.34
CA ILE A 334 0.70 -25.59 -2.37
C ILE A 334 1.06 -25.03 -1.02
N ASP A 335 2.11 -25.60 -0.46
CA ASP A 335 2.45 -25.52 0.94
C ASP A 335 3.59 -24.50 1.17
N GLY A 336 3.33 -23.23 0.83
CA GLY A 336 4.27 -22.09 0.96
C GLY A 336 4.17 -21.31 2.28
N GLN A 337 5.26 -20.68 2.72
CA GLN A 337 5.42 -20.01 4.01
C GLN A 337 4.72 -18.64 4.09
N PRO A 338 4.50 -18.08 5.31
CA PRO A 338 4.04 -16.70 5.47
C PRO A 338 5.05 -15.71 4.90
N GLY A 339 4.65 -14.96 3.87
CA GLY A 339 5.51 -14.03 3.13
C GLY A 339 5.79 -14.45 1.68
N ASP A 340 5.56 -15.72 1.33
CA ASP A 340 5.76 -16.24 -0.01
C ASP A 340 4.89 -15.53 -1.07
N ILE A 341 5.51 -15.11 -2.18
CA ILE A 341 4.85 -14.46 -3.32
C ILE A 341 4.74 -15.48 -4.46
N LEU A 342 3.58 -16.08 -4.65
CA LEU A 342 3.39 -17.20 -5.61
C LEU A 342 2.91 -16.72 -7.00
N ARG A 343 3.61 -17.15 -8.05
CA ARG A 343 3.21 -16.94 -9.46
C ARG A 343 2.05 -17.88 -9.85
N LEU A 344 0.82 -17.38 -9.76
CA LEU A 344 -0.40 -18.14 -10.11
C LEU A 344 -0.59 -18.31 -11.62
N VAL A 345 -0.41 -17.23 -12.38
CA VAL A 345 -0.55 -17.19 -13.85
C VAL A 345 0.55 -16.28 -14.42
N SER A 346 1.22 -16.73 -15.47
CA SER A 346 2.22 -15.99 -16.26
C SER A 346 2.04 -16.35 -17.74
N ASP A 347 2.61 -15.59 -18.68
CA ASP A 347 2.51 -15.87 -20.13
C ASP A 347 3.85 -15.69 -20.87
N HIS A 348 4.92 -16.13 -20.21
CA HIS A 348 6.32 -16.12 -20.67
C HIS A 348 6.96 -17.50 -20.37
N ALA A 349 8.04 -17.86 -21.07
CA ALA A 349 8.47 -19.27 -21.21
C ALA A 349 9.67 -19.71 -20.34
N ASP A 350 9.72 -21.04 -20.12
CA ASP A 350 10.81 -21.90 -19.63
C ASP A 350 11.26 -21.80 -18.15
N SER A 351 11.98 -22.83 -17.66
CA SER A 351 11.62 -23.49 -16.37
C SER A 351 12.72 -24.25 -15.57
N ALA A 352 12.52 -24.33 -14.24
CA ALA A 352 12.90 -25.41 -13.28
C ALA A 352 14.39 -25.59 -12.83
N PRO A 353 14.70 -26.23 -11.66
CA PRO A 353 14.04 -26.30 -10.31
C PRO A 353 15.11 -26.18 -9.15
N PRO A 354 15.09 -26.78 -7.90
CA PRO A 354 14.05 -27.50 -7.10
C PRO A 354 14.00 -27.30 -5.53
N ASN A 355 13.01 -27.97 -4.92
CA ASN A 355 12.92 -28.72 -3.64
C ASN A 355 12.52 -28.07 -2.29
N GLY A 356 11.33 -28.43 -1.76
CA GLY A 356 10.98 -28.36 -0.31
C GLY A 356 9.55 -28.74 0.16
N HIS A 357 9.39 -29.06 1.45
CA HIS A 357 8.13 -29.42 2.13
C HIS A 357 7.82 -28.51 3.37
N LYS A 358 6.64 -28.66 4.03
CA LYS A 358 6.07 -27.65 4.97
C LYS A 358 5.30 -28.24 6.19
N LYS A 359 4.77 -27.35 7.05
CA LYS A 359 4.09 -27.65 8.35
C LYS A 359 2.91 -26.73 8.78
N GLN A 360 2.54 -25.65 8.08
CA GLN A 360 1.60 -24.62 8.61
C GLN A 360 0.54 -24.13 7.61
N ARG A 361 -0.58 -23.60 8.15
CA ARG A 361 -1.70 -22.95 7.44
C ARG A 361 -1.40 -21.52 6.96
N THR A 362 -1.82 -21.16 5.74
CA THR A 362 -1.50 -19.91 5.01
C THR A 362 -2.59 -19.52 3.99
N TYR A 363 -2.91 -18.22 3.87
CA TYR A 363 -3.93 -17.67 2.94
C TYR A 363 -3.38 -16.50 2.11
N PHE A 364 -3.95 -16.23 0.92
CA PHE A 364 -3.62 -15.06 0.11
C PHE A 364 -4.15 -13.75 0.73
N ARG A 365 -3.24 -12.89 1.21
CA ARG A 365 -3.58 -11.54 1.73
C ARG A 365 -3.74 -10.49 0.62
N THR A 366 -2.95 -10.62 -0.44
CA THR A 366 -2.87 -9.68 -1.57
C THR A 366 -2.78 -10.47 -2.86
N ILE A 367 -3.48 -10.03 -3.90
CA ILE A 367 -3.36 -10.55 -5.27
C ILE A 367 -2.86 -9.40 -6.15
N THR A 368 -1.77 -9.66 -6.88
CA THR A 368 -1.23 -8.74 -7.88
C THR A 368 -1.56 -9.25 -9.28
N ILE A 369 -1.95 -8.35 -10.18
CA ILE A 369 -2.10 -8.65 -11.61
C ILE A 369 -1.29 -7.60 -12.38
N LEU A 370 -0.33 -8.06 -13.19
CA LEU A 370 0.43 -7.21 -14.10
C LEU A 370 -0.03 -7.50 -15.55
N VAL A 371 -0.44 -6.46 -16.25
CA VAL A 371 -0.97 -6.52 -17.62
C VAL A 371 -0.01 -5.73 -18.51
N ASN A 372 0.81 -6.40 -19.32
CA ASN A 372 1.85 -5.74 -20.13
C ASN A 372 1.36 -5.21 -21.49
N LYS A 373 0.14 -5.53 -21.92
CA LYS A 373 -0.45 -5.11 -23.20
C LYS A 373 -1.96 -4.83 -23.05
N PRO A 374 -2.54 -3.83 -23.74
CA PRO A 374 -1.92 -2.97 -24.75
C PRO A 374 -0.96 -1.92 -24.17
N GLU A 375 -1.19 -1.49 -22.94
CA GLU A 375 -0.26 -0.67 -22.14
C GLU A 375 0.03 -1.36 -20.82
N ARG A 376 1.21 -1.09 -20.22
CA ARG A 376 1.59 -1.65 -18.91
C ARG A 376 0.68 -1.10 -17.81
N SER A 377 -0.16 -1.96 -17.24
CA SER A 377 -1.07 -1.67 -16.13
C SER A 377 -0.86 -2.66 -14.99
N TYR A 378 -0.95 -2.19 -13.74
CA TYR A 378 -0.81 -2.98 -12.52
C TYR A 378 -2.09 -2.92 -11.68
N LEU A 379 -2.42 -4.02 -11.03
CA LEU A 379 -3.48 -4.07 -10.03
C LEU A 379 -2.95 -4.70 -8.74
N GLU A 380 -3.35 -4.13 -7.60
CA GLU A 380 -3.14 -4.68 -6.26
C GLU A 380 -4.51 -4.84 -5.59
N ILE A 381 -4.93 -6.07 -5.33
CA ILE A 381 -6.19 -6.38 -4.67
C ILE A 381 -5.90 -6.88 -3.27
N THR A 382 -6.59 -6.31 -2.29
CA THR A 382 -6.60 -6.71 -0.87
C THR A 382 -8.05 -6.81 -0.40
N PRO A 383 -8.35 -7.43 0.77
CA PRO A 383 -9.71 -7.47 1.29
C PRO A 383 -10.38 -6.10 1.55
N ASN A 384 -9.61 -5.01 1.60
CA ASN A 384 -10.08 -3.68 1.96
C ASN A 384 -10.03 -2.66 0.81
N ARG A 385 -9.08 -2.82 -0.13
CA ARG A 385 -8.86 -1.92 -1.27
C ARG A 385 -8.46 -2.68 -2.55
N VAL A 386 -8.83 -2.12 -3.69
CA VAL A 386 -8.19 -2.37 -4.99
C VAL A 386 -7.40 -1.13 -5.38
N ILE A 387 -6.18 -1.30 -5.86
CA ILE A 387 -5.43 -0.29 -6.58
C ILE A 387 -5.41 -0.71 -8.05
N LEU A 388 -5.67 0.23 -8.95
CA LEU A 388 -5.47 0.09 -10.39
C LEU A 388 -4.51 1.20 -10.84
N ASP A 389 -3.41 0.83 -11.47
CA ASP A 389 -2.37 1.74 -11.93
C ASP A 389 -2.11 1.51 -13.43
N GLY A 390 -2.87 2.22 -14.26
CA GLY A 390 -2.94 2.00 -15.72
C GLY A 390 -2.83 3.32 -16.50
N GLY A 391 -1.89 4.17 -16.09
CA GLY A 391 -1.64 5.50 -16.64
C GLY A 391 -2.36 6.65 -15.91
N ASP A 392 -3.34 6.34 -15.07
CA ASP A 392 -3.78 7.14 -13.93
C ASP A 392 -4.02 6.15 -12.77
N ARG A 393 -3.57 6.46 -11.55
CA ARG A 393 -3.64 5.54 -10.40
C ARG A 393 -4.91 5.76 -9.59
N LEU A 394 -5.79 4.77 -9.59
CA LEU A 394 -7.05 4.74 -8.87
C LEU A 394 -6.96 3.85 -7.64
N VAL A 395 -7.59 4.25 -6.54
CA VAL A 395 -7.77 3.42 -5.33
C VAL A 395 -9.26 3.29 -5.06
N LEU A 396 -9.76 2.07 -5.10
CA LEU A 396 -11.17 1.72 -4.99
C LEU A 396 -11.39 0.99 -3.64
N PRO A 397 -12.28 1.45 -2.76
CA PRO A 397 -12.53 0.75 -1.50
C PRO A 397 -13.40 -0.49 -1.73
N CYS A 398 -12.98 -1.65 -1.22
CA CYS A 398 -13.69 -2.92 -1.45
C CYS A 398 -15.08 -2.99 -0.78
N ASN A 399 -15.45 -1.98 0.03
CA ASN A 399 -16.75 -1.91 0.71
C ASN A 399 -17.83 -1.13 -0.08
N GLN A 400 -17.51 -0.61 -1.27
CA GLN A 400 -18.43 0.06 -2.19
C GLN A 400 -18.37 -0.63 -3.57
N SER A 401 -19.51 -0.73 -4.26
CA SER A 401 -19.54 -1.26 -5.62
C SER A 401 -19.18 -0.16 -6.61
N THR A 402 -18.22 -0.41 -7.48
CA THR A 402 -17.74 0.55 -8.48
C THR A 402 -17.14 -0.17 -9.68
N VAL A 403 -17.27 0.43 -10.87
CA VAL A 403 -16.70 -0.09 -12.12
C VAL A 403 -15.86 1.00 -12.74
N VAL A 404 -14.60 0.68 -13.03
CA VAL A 404 -13.67 1.57 -13.73
C VAL A 404 -13.07 0.83 -14.93
N GLY A 405 -12.91 1.53 -16.05
CA GLY A 405 -12.37 0.94 -17.27
C GLY A 405 -11.59 1.94 -18.09
N SER A 406 -10.46 1.51 -18.66
CA SER A 406 -9.61 2.30 -19.54
C SER A 406 -8.87 1.38 -20.51
N ARG A 407 -8.84 1.75 -21.80
CA ARG A 407 -8.01 1.11 -22.84
C ARG A 407 -8.11 -0.43 -22.92
N GLY A 408 -9.30 -0.96 -22.61
CA GLY A 408 -9.60 -2.39 -22.63
C GLY A 408 -9.08 -3.18 -21.42
N LEU A 409 -8.76 -2.49 -20.31
CA LEU A 409 -8.72 -3.07 -18.97
C LEU A 409 -9.93 -2.54 -18.19
N GLU A 410 -10.71 -3.43 -17.59
CA GLU A 410 -11.89 -3.10 -16.77
C GLU A 410 -11.79 -3.79 -15.40
N VAL A 411 -12.17 -3.06 -14.35
CA VAL A 411 -12.17 -3.52 -12.96
C VAL A 411 -13.51 -3.19 -12.33
N SER A 412 -14.27 -4.23 -11.98
CA SER A 412 -15.57 -4.15 -11.33
C SER A 412 -15.48 -4.67 -9.90
N VAL A 413 -15.55 -3.78 -8.92
CA VAL A 413 -15.63 -4.08 -7.49
C VAL A 413 -17.10 -4.28 -7.10
N SER A 414 -17.40 -5.38 -6.42
CA SER A 414 -18.69 -5.66 -5.79
C SER A 414 -18.55 -5.63 -4.28
N ALA A 415 -19.28 -4.71 -3.63
CA ALA A 415 -19.11 -4.35 -2.23
C ALA A 415 -19.05 -5.55 -1.27
N ASN A 416 -17.89 -5.77 -0.67
CA ASN A 416 -17.60 -6.82 0.32
C ASN A 416 -17.75 -8.26 -0.21
N ALA A 417 -17.73 -8.45 -1.54
CA ALA A 417 -17.97 -9.74 -2.19
C ALA A 417 -16.82 -10.16 -3.13
N ASN A 418 -16.60 -9.43 -4.22
CA ASN A 418 -15.58 -9.79 -5.22
C ASN A 418 -15.04 -8.58 -6.01
N VAL A 419 -13.97 -8.82 -6.75
CA VAL A 419 -13.40 -7.92 -7.75
C VAL A 419 -13.25 -8.71 -9.04
N THR A 420 -13.92 -8.26 -10.10
CA THR A 420 -13.75 -8.84 -11.44
C THR A 420 -12.79 -7.96 -12.25
N VAL A 421 -11.81 -8.58 -12.90
CA VAL A 421 -10.78 -7.91 -13.70
C VAL A 421 -10.84 -8.49 -15.11
N THR A 422 -11.20 -7.67 -16.09
CA THR A 422 -11.39 -8.07 -17.50
C THR A 422 -10.33 -7.40 -18.37
N ILE A 423 -9.61 -8.20 -19.18
CA ILE A 423 -8.55 -7.73 -20.08
C ILE A 423 -8.96 -8.06 -21.52
N GLN A 424 -9.07 -7.01 -22.35
CA GLN A 424 -9.48 -7.02 -23.76
C GLN A 424 -10.81 -7.76 -24.04
N GLY A 425 -11.64 -7.99 -23.01
CA GLY A 425 -12.83 -8.85 -23.07
C GLY A 425 -12.55 -10.36 -23.26
N THR A 426 -11.29 -10.75 -23.47
CA THR A 426 -10.87 -12.12 -23.82
C THR A 426 -10.27 -12.87 -22.63
N VAL A 427 -9.75 -12.17 -21.62
CA VAL A 427 -9.36 -12.73 -20.32
C VAL A 427 -10.21 -12.10 -19.23
N ALA A 428 -10.63 -12.88 -18.25
CA ALA A 428 -11.31 -12.39 -17.05
C ALA A 428 -10.88 -13.19 -15.81
N PHE A 429 -10.54 -12.48 -14.74
CA PHE A 429 -10.24 -13.02 -13.43
C PHE A 429 -11.29 -12.53 -12.43
N VAL A 430 -11.67 -13.39 -11.48
CA VAL A 430 -12.56 -13.03 -10.36
C VAL A 430 -11.78 -13.27 -9.07
N ILE A 431 -11.74 -12.25 -8.22
CA ILE A 431 -11.07 -12.29 -6.93
C ILE A 431 -12.15 -12.18 -5.86
N LEU A 432 -12.41 -13.28 -5.15
CA LEU A 432 -13.34 -13.30 -4.01
C LEU A 432 -12.70 -12.67 -2.77
N ILE A 433 -13.53 -12.06 -1.92
CA ILE A 433 -13.12 -11.43 -0.66
C ILE A 433 -13.77 -12.15 0.52
N HIS A 434 -12.97 -12.82 1.35
CA HIS A 434 -13.46 -13.53 2.52
C HIS A 434 -13.27 -12.68 3.78
N LEU A 435 -14.37 -12.11 4.29
CA LEU A 435 -14.40 -11.24 5.47
C LEU A 435 -15.01 -11.95 6.68
N TYR A 436 -14.23 -12.14 7.74
CA TYR A 436 -14.66 -12.80 8.96
C TYR A 436 -15.01 -11.81 10.07
N LYS A 437 -16.29 -11.81 10.49
CA LYS A 437 -16.79 -10.99 11.62
C LYS A 437 -16.36 -11.54 13.00
N LYS A 438 -16.09 -12.84 13.10
CA LYS A 438 -15.61 -13.56 14.29
C LYS A 438 -14.68 -14.70 13.85
N PRO A 439 -13.43 -14.42 13.48
CA PRO A 439 -12.50 -15.46 13.03
C PRO A 439 -12.15 -16.43 14.17
N ALA A 440 -12.02 -17.71 13.83
CA ALA A 440 -11.37 -18.70 14.69
C ALA A 440 -9.86 -18.41 14.83
N PRO A 441 -9.16 -19.03 15.80
CA PRO A 441 -7.69 -18.96 15.87
C PRO A 441 -7.05 -19.30 14.52
N TYR A 442 -6.06 -18.49 14.11
CA TYR A 442 -5.35 -18.57 12.83
C TYR A 442 -6.19 -18.29 11.56
N GLN A 443 -7.49 -18.02 11.67
CA GLN A 443 -8.33 -17.60 10.55
C GLN A 443 -8.14 -16.10 10.28
N ARG A 444 -7.95 -15.70 9.02
CA ARG A 444 -7.69 -14.32 8.60
C ARG A 444 -8.56 -13.94 7.40
N ASN A 445 -8.87 -12.65 7.25
CA ASN A 445 -9.46 -12.15 6.01
C ASN A 445 -8.47 -12.37 4.86
N HIS A 446 -8.96 -12.91 3.75
CA HIS A 446 -8.12 -13.34 2.63
C HIS A 446 -8.89 -13.26 1.31
N LEU A 447 -8.19 -13.60 0.24
CA LEU A 447 -8.71 -13.59 -1.12
C LEU A 447 -8.67 -14.99 -1.73
N GLY A 448 -9.65 -15.29 -2.58
CA GLY A 448 -9.64 -16.44 -3.49
C GLY A 448 -9.47 -15.96 -4.94
N PHE A 449 -8.59 -16.58 -5.72
CA PHE A 449 -8.35 -16.25 -7.13
C PHE A 449 -9.02 -17.25 -8.05
N TYR A 450 -9.79 -16.78 -9.04
CA TYR A 450 -10.55 -17.60 -9.97
C TYR A 450 -10.34 -17.14 -11.41
N ILE A 451 -10.13 -18.08 -12.34
CA ILE A 451 -10.05 -17.80 -13.77
C ILE A 451 -11.45 -17.91 -14.36
N ALA A 452 -12.05 -16.79 -14.75
CA ALA A 452 -13.41 -16.74 -15.31
C ALA A 452 -13.44 -16.86 -16.84
N ASN A 453 -12.43 -16.32 -17.52
CA ASN A 453 -12.24 -16.49 -18.96
C ASN A 453 -10.74 -16.52 -19.27
N SER A 454 -10.27 -17.52 -20.00
CA SER A 454 -8.86 -17.71 -20.36
C SER A 454 -8.56 -17.52 -21.85
N LYS A 455 -9.57 -17.21 -22.69
CA LYS A 455 -9.46 -17.22 -24.17
C LYS A 455 -8.41 -16.27 -24.76
N GLY A 456 -8.00 -15.24 -24.03
CA GLY A 456 -6.95 -14.30 -24.43
C GLY A 456 -5.56 -14.58 -23.85
N LEU A 457 -5.39 -15.63 -23.04
CA LEU A 457 -4.07 -16.10 -22.60
C LEU A 457 -3.45 -16.96 -23.71
N SER A 458 -2.14 -16.86 -23.91
CA SER A 458 -1.48 -17.59 -24.99
C SER A 458 -1.26 -19.08 -24.66
N SER A 459 -0.82 -19.85 -25.66
CA SER A 459 -0.46 -21.26 -25.49
C SER A 459 0.74 -21.49 -24.57
N SER A 460 1.59 -20.48 -24.33
CA SER A 460 2.72 -20.53 -23.38
C SER A 460 2.36 -20.09 -21.95
N CYS A 461 1.08 -19.96 -21.63
CA CYS A 461 0.62 -19.61 -20.28
C CYS A 461 1.12 -20.63 -19.24
N HIS A 462 1.72 -20.12 -18.15
CA HIS A 462 2.39 -20.89 -17.08
C HIS A 462 2.03 -20.34 -15.69
N GLY A 463 2.75 -20.73 -14.64
CA GLY A 463 2.40 -20.49 -13.24
C GLY A 463 1.55 -21.64 -12.65
N LEU A 464 1.32 -21.61 -11.34
CA LEU A 464 0.68 -22.71 -10.58
C LEU A 464 -0.72 -23.11 -11.10
N LEU A 465 -1.45 -22.20 -11.75
CA LEU A 465 -2.72 -22.47 -12.43
C LEU A 465 -2.58 -22.46 -13.95
N GLY A 466 -1.80 -21.51 -14.50
CA GLY A 466 -1.72 -21.28 -15.94
C GLY A 466 -1.17 -22.44 -16.75
N GLN A 467 -0.18 -23.17 -16.21
CA GLN A 467 0.54 -24.26 -16.91
C GLN A 467 -0.36 -25.41 -17.42
N PHE A 468 -1.56 -25.53 -16.85
CA PHE A 468 -2.53 -26.58 -17.16
C PHE A 468 -3.62 -26.16 -18.16
N LEU A 469 -3.86 -24.85 -18.35
CA LEU A 469 -5.02 -24.34 -19.09
C LEU A 469 -5.11 -24.83 -20.54
N ASN A 470 -3.94 -25.06 -21.16
CA ASN A 470 -3.79 -25.53 -22.54
C ASN A 470 -3.25 -26.97 -22.62
N ARG A 471 -3.44 -27.79 -21.58
CA ARG A 471 -2.97 -29.18 -21.52
C ARG A 471 -4.12 -30.19 -21.54
N GLU A 472 -3.81 -31.39 -22.04
CA GLU A 472 -4.61 -32.58 -21.74
C GLU A 472 -4.10 -33.26 -20.47
N ALA A 473 -5.04 -33.79 -19.69
CA ALA A 473 -4.81 -34.82 -18.69
C ALA A 473 -5.56 -36.11 -19.08
N ARG A 474 -5.06 -37.28 -18.68
CA ARG A 474 -5.74 -38.57 -18.88
C ARG A 474 -5.63 -39.41 -17.62
N LEU A 475 -6.73 -40.00 -17.17
CA LEU A 475 -6.70 -40.98 -16.08
C LEU A 475 -6.43 -42.37 -16.66
N THR A 476 -5.55 -43.12 -16.01
CA THR A 476 -5.43 -44.56 -16.18
C THR A 476 -5.68 -45.23 -14.85
N GLU A 477 -6.59 -46.20 -14.84
CA GLU A 477 -6.75 -47.13 -13.72
C GLU A 477 -5.46 -47.96 -13.57
N GLU A 478 -5.11 -48.35 -12.35
CA GLU A 478 -4.11 -49.40 -12.16
C GLU A 478 -4.66 -50.73 -12.71
N PRO A 479 -3.84 -51.55 -13.39
CA PRO A 479 -4.29 -52.85 -13.88
C PRO A 479 -4.51 -53.82 -12.71
N ALA A 480 -5.75 -53.86 -12.22
CA ALA A 480 -6.17 -54.78 -11.16
C ALA A 480 -5.84 -56.24 -11.54
N GLY A 481 -5.14 -56.94 -10.65
CA GLY A 481 -4.67 -58.30 -10.92
C GLY A 481 -5.81 -59.32 -11.06
N LEU A 482 -5.87 -59.96 -12.24
CA LEU A 482 -6.63 -61.19 -12.58
C LEU A 482 -7.98 -61.40 -11.85
N GLY A 483 -9.08 -60.88 -12.41
CA GLY A 483 -10.46 -61.24 -12.04
C GLY A 483 -11.35 -61.42 -13.28
N LYS A 484 -12.00 -62.58 -13.44
CA LYS A 484 -12.66 -62.99 -14.70
C LYS A 484 -14.10 -62.46 -14.90
N SER A 485 -14.42 -62.25 -16.18
CA SER A 485 -15.74 -62.41 -16.83
C SER A 485 -16.71 -61.21 -16.83
N PRO A 486 -17.42 -60.92 -17.97
CA PRO A 486 -18.23 -59.72 -18.12
C PRO A 486 -19.73 -59.91 -17.81
N ALA A 487 -20.30 -58.95 -17.07
CA ALA A 487 -21.73 -58.70 -17.01
C ALA A 487 -21.98 -57.17 -17.04
N LYS A 488 -23.18 -56.74 -17.46
CA LYS A 488 -23.53 -55.31 -17.69
C LYS A 488 -23.12 -54.41 -16.52
N PRO A 489 -22.48 -53.25 -16.77
CA PRO A 489 -22.13 -52.31 -15.71
C PRO A 489 -23.39 -51.67 -15.09
N PRO A 490 -23.61 -51.79 -13.78
CA PRO A 490 -24.50 -50.89 -13.05
C PRO A 490 -23.81 -49.53 -12.89
N SER A 491 -24.58 -48.46 -12.66
CA SER A 491 -24.02 -47.16 -12.25
C SER A 491 -23.27 -47.30 -10.91
N PRO A 492 -21.98 -46.92 -10.81
CA PRO A 492 -21.22 -47.09 -9.57
C PRO A 492 -21.79 -46.19 -8.46
N LYS A 493 -21.97 -46.78 -7.27
CA LYS A 493 -22.21 -46.02 -6.03
C LYS A 493 -20.87 -45.54 -5.48
N ALA A 494 -20.89 -44.47 -4.67
CA ALA A 494 -19.69 -43.92 -4.07
C ALA A 494 -18.99 -44.94 -3.16
N GLY A 495 -17.72 -45.25 -3.44
CA GLY A 495 -16.88 -46.13 -2.62
C GLY A 495 -15.62 -46.65 -3.32
N GLU A 496 -15.79 -47.40 -4.40
CA GLU A 496 -14.82 -48.47 -4.75
C GLU A 496 -13.73 -48.10 -5.78
N LEU A 497 -13.81 -46.94 -6.46
CA LEU A 497 -12.72 -46.40 -7.30
C LEU A 497 -12.17 -45.09 -6.70
N SER A 498 -11.56 -45.22 -5.52
CA SER A 498 -11.05 -44.08 -4.75
C SER A 498 -9.66 -43.57 -5.17
N GLN A 499 -8.94 -44.29 -6.05
CA GLN A 499 -7.57 -43.96 -6.49
C GLN A 499 -7.39 -44.22 -8.00
N ALA A 500 -6.54 -43.43 -8.65
CA ALA A 500 -6.16 -43.59 -10.07
C ALA A 500 -4.78 -42.96 -10.34
N VAL A 501 -4.19 -43.23 -11.51
CA VAL A 501 -2.99 -42.52 -11.98
C VAL A 501 -3.39 -41.46 -13.00
N LEU A 502 -3.09 -40.20 -12.70
CA LEU A 502 -3.26 -39.07 -13.62
C LEU A 502 -1.99 -38.91 -14.46
N LYS A 503 -2.12 -38.95 -15.79
CA LYS A 503 -1.05 -38.63 -16.73
C LYS A 503 -1.26 -37.24 -17.28
N VAL A 504 -0.25 -36.38 -17.11
CA VAL A 504 -0.21 -34.99 -17.62
C VAL A 504 1.20 -34.78 -18.16
N LYS A 505 1.33 -34.32 -19.41
CA LYS A 505 2.65 -34.22 -20.07
C LYS A 505 3.37 -35.59 -19.98
N ASP A 506 4.62 -35.63 -19.56
CA ASP A 506 5.41 -36.86 -19.34
C ASP A 506 5.25 -37.45 -17.92
N HIS A 507 4.48 -36.78 -17.05
CA HIS A 507 4.39 -37.09 -15.63
C HIS A 507 3.24 -38.06 -15.32
N GLN A 508 3.38 -38.83 -14.24
CA GLN A 508 2.39 -39.84 -13.80
C GLN A 508 2.16 -39.72 -12.29
N VAL A 509 1.02 -39.16 -11.89
CA VAL A 509 0.73 -38.73 -10.51
C VAL A 509 -0.36 -39.60 -9.89
N PRO A 510 -0.11 -40.28 -8.76
CA PRO A 510 -1.17 -40.94 -7.99
C PRO A 510 -2.16 -39.92 -7.42
N VAL A 511 -3.43 -40.02 -7.83
CA VAL A 511 -4.52 -39.14 -7.41
C VAL A 511 -5.62 -39.90 -6.70
N VAL A 512 -6.30 -39.25 -5.76
CA VAL A 512 -7.45 -39.85 -5.03
C VAL A 512 -8.69 -38.99 -5.16
N TRP A 513 -9.86 -39.60 -5.36
CA TRP A 513 -11.09 -38.84 -5.56
C TRP A 513 -11.49 -38.08 -4.29
N LYS A 514 -11.87 -36.80 -4.43
CA LYS A 514 -12.38 -35.95 -3.35
C LYS A 514 -13.47 -35.01 -3.85
N GLN A 515 -14.32 -34.57 -2.92
CA GLN A 515 -15.16 -33.40 -3.11
C GLN A 515 -14.52 -32.20 -2.38
N ARG A 516 -14.59 -31.02 -3.00
CA ARG A 516 -14.22 -29.73 -2.39
C ARG A 516 -15.38 -28.76 -2.51
N LYS A 517 -15.42 -27.77 -1.63
CA LYS A 517 -16.24 -26.57 -1.80
C LYS A 517 -15.35 -25.43 -2.25
N ILE A 518 -15.83 -24.66 -3.22
CA ILE A 518 -15.22 -23.43 -3.72
C ILE A 518 -16.25 -22.30 -3.68
N TYR A 519 -15.87 -21.13 -4.17
CA TYR A 519 -16.70 -19.93 -4.29
C TYR A 519 -17.45 -19.61 -2.98
N ASN A 520 -16.68 -19.35 -1.91
CA ASN A 520 -17.16 -19.10 -0.55
C ASN A 520 -18.07 -20.21 0.07
N GLY A 521 -18.12 -21.40 -0.55
CA GLY A 521 -18.94 -22.53 -0.11
C GLY A 521 -20.23 -22.75 -0.93
N GLU A 522 -20.49 -21.91 -1.94
CA GLU A 522 -21.68 -21.94 -2.80
C GLU A 522 -21.61 -23.03 -3.87
N GLU A 523 -20.41 -23.36 -4.38
CA GLU A 523 -20.21 -24.42 -5.37
C GLU A 523 -19.46 -25.62 -4.77
N GLN A 524 -19.88 -26.83 -5.15
CA GLN A 524 -19.24 -28.09 -4.81
C GLN A 524 -18.64 -28.73 -6.05
N VAL A 525 -17.35 -29.07 -5.98
CA VAL A 525 -16.56 -29.60 -7.09
C VAL A 525 -15.95 -30.94 -6.72
N ASP A 526 -16.27 -31.96 -7.52
CA ASP A 526 -15.57 -33.24 -7.51
C ASP A 526 -14.23 -33.09 -8.23
N CYS A 527 -13.14 -33.54 -7.61
CA CYS A 527 -11.79 -33.39 -8.13
C CYS A 527 -10.87 -34.56 -7.76
N TRP A 528 -9.93 -34.85 -8.64
CA TRP A 528 -8.86 -35.82 -8.40
C TRP A 528 -7.72 -35.15 -7.61
N PHE A 529 -7.53 -35.56 -6.36
CA PHE A 529 -6.59 -34.93 -5.44
C PHE A 529 -5.19 -35.52 -5.54
N ALA A 530 -4.24 -34.73 -6.06
CA ALA A 530 -2.82 -35.01 -5.95
C ALA A 530 -2.30 -34.66 -4.54
N ARG A 531 -1.39 -35.48 -4.03
CA ARG A 531 -0.83 -35.33 -2.67
C ARG A 531 0.48 -34.53 -2.70
N ASN A 532 1.23 -34.56 -1.59
CA ASN A 532 2.66 -34.21 -1.53
C ASN A 532 3.05 -32.87 -2.17
N ASN A 533 2.36 -31.78 -1.84
CA ASN A 533 2.68 -30.42 -2.32
C ASN A 533 2.68 -30.28 -3.87
N ALA A 534 1.83 -31.07 -4.55
CA ALA A 534 1.77 -31.17 -6.01
C ALA A 534 3.08 -31.64 -6.68
N ALA A 535 3.96 -32.33 -5.94
CA ALA A 535 5.10 -33.03 -6.51
C ALA A 535 4.67 -33.93 -7.69
N ASP A 536 5.49 -33.94 -8.74
CA ASP A 536 5.25 -34.60 -10.02
C ASP A 536 4.01 -34.09 -10.81
N LEU A 537 3.17 -33.20 -10.27
CA LEU A 537 2.04 -32.61 -11.00
C LEU A 537 2.39 -31.28 -11.68
N ILE A 538 3.22 -30.45 -11.06
CA ILE A 538 3.69 -29.16 -11.61
C ILE A 538 5.06 -29.31 -12.29
N ASP A 539 5.41 -28.37 -13.18
CA ASP A 539 6.69 -28.32 -13.95
C ASP A 539 7.93 -27.97 -13.09
N GLY A 540 8.03 -28.49 -11.86
CA GLY A 540 9.04 -28.19 -10.85
C GLY A 540 8.52 -28.60 -9.47
N GLU A 541 8.87 -27.88 -8.41
CA GLU A 541 7.94 -27.75 -7.27
C GLU A 541 7.99 -26.38 -6.58
N TYR A 542 7.25 -26.18 -5.48
CA TYR A 542 6.62 -24.88 -5.19
C TYR A 542 7.55 -23.67 -5.11
N LYS A 543 8.82 -23.87 -4.72
CA LYS A 543 9.80 -22.78 -4.58
C LYS A 543 10.14 -22.14 -5.92
N ASP A 544 10.06 -22.89 -7.01
CA ASP A 544 10.32 -22.42 -8.37
C ASP A 544 9.25 -21.39 -8.82
N TYR A 545 8.10 -21.37 -8.14
CA TYR A 545 6.99 -20.45 -8.36
C TYR A 545 7.03 -19.22 -7.42
N LEU A 546 8.08 -19.07 -6.59
CA LEU A 546 8.28 -17.90 -5.75
C LEU A 546 8.90 -16.74 -6.53
N ALA A 547 8.28 -15.57 -6.42
CA ALA A 547 8.77 -14.31 -6.96
C ALA A 547 9.52 -13.51 -5.88
N ALA A 548 10.61 -12.83 -6.24
CA ALA A 548 11.32 -11.95 -5.32
C ALA A 548 10.52 -10.64 -5.04
N HIS A 549 9.63 -10.26 -5.96
CA HIS A 549 8.78 -9.08 -5.84
C HIS A 549 7.49 -9.26 -6.67
N PRO A 550 6.35 -8.60 -6.36
CA PRO A 550 5.14 -8.69 -7.18
C PRO A 550 5.25 -8.12 -8.62
N PHE A 551 6.41 -7.56 -8.99
CA PHE A 551 6.72 -7.10 -10.37
C PHE A 551 7.73 -8.02 -11.10
N ASP A 552 8.17 -9.10 -10.46
CA ASP A 552 9.20 -10.03 -10.94
C ASP A 552 8.64 -10.96 -12.04
N SER A 553 8.51 -10.41 -13.25
CA SER A 553 8.02 -11.11 -14.45
C SER A 553 9.07 -12.02 -15.10
N GLU A 554 10.32 -11.94 -14.66
CA GLU A 554 11.39 -12.85 -15.06
C GLU A 554 11.45 -14.06 -14.12
N MET A 555 12.14 -15.13 -14.54
CA MET A 555 12.33 -16.35 -13.75
C MET A 555 13.84 -16.55 -13.56
N ALA A 556 14.38 -16.06 -12.45
CA ALA A 556 15.83 -15.94 -12.24
C ALA A 556 16.52 -17.29 -11.89
N PHE A 557 16.85 -18.09 -12.90
CA PHE A 557 17.70 -19.28 -12.78
C PHE A 557 18.85 -19.24 -13.81
N GLY A 558 20.10 -19.35 -13.35
CA GLY A 558 21.24 -19.51 -14.28
C GLY A 558 22.60 -19.03 -13.82
N LEU A 559 23.21 -19.64 -12.79
CA LEU A 559 24.67 -19.70 -12.63
C LEU A 559 25.09 -20.77 -11.60
N ARG A 560 25.48 -21.96 -12.08
CA ARG A 560 26.33 -22.89 -11.32
C ARG A 560 27.38 -23.52 -12.25
N PRO A 561 28.61 -23.80 -11.75
CA PRO A 561 29.70 -24.26 -12.61
C PRO A 561 29.45 -25.67 -13.16
N SER A 562 29.97 -25.92 -14.35
CA SER A 562 30.11 -27.27 -14.90
C SER A 562 30.90 -28.17 -13.96
N ARG A 563 30.30 -29.27 -13.49
CA ARG A 563 31.06 -30.42 -12.97
C ARG A 563 31.77 -31.08 -14.16
N GLY A 564 33.05 -30.78 -14.33
CA GLY A 564 33.93 -31.42 -15.30
C GLY A 564 35.13 -32.03 -14.60
N LEU A 565 35.20 -33.37 -14.64
CA LEU A 565 36.32 -34.24 -14.23
C LEU A 565 36.82 -34.03 -12.78
#